data_AF-A0A857FKZ7-F1
#
_entry.id   AF-A0A857FKZ7-F1
#
_cell.length_a   1.000
_cell.length_b   1.000
_cell.length_c   1.000
_cell.angle_alpha   90.00
_cell.angle_beta   90.00
_cell.angle_gamma   90.00
#
_symmetry.space_group_name_H-M   'P 1'
#
loop_
_entity.id
_entity.type
_entity.pdbx_description
1 polymer ?
#
loop_
_entity_poly.entity_id
_entity_poly.type
_entity_poly.pdbx_seq_one_letter_code
_entity_poly.pdbx_strand_id
1 'polypeptide(L)' 'MSTLNARKKMGRPRVDSEEVRSRIQRPLLDHLDAWAEANSVTRAEAIRRLIARGLEVDKG' A
#
# COMPACT_ATOMS: atom_id res chain seq x y z
N MET A 1 -10.89 41.86 14.21
CA MET A 1 -10.48 40.81 13.26
C MET A 1 -9.28 40.10 13.83
N SER A 2 -9.47 38.92 14.44
CA SER A 2 -8.39 38.15 15.07
C SER A 2 -7.93 37.07 14.08
N THR A 3 -6.68 37.12 13.63
CA THR A 3 -6.10 36.22 12.61
C THR A 3 -5.08 35.24 13.18
N LEU A 4 -5.21 34.84 14.44
CA LEU A 4 -4.30 33.86 15.06
C LEU A 4 -4.94 32.49 15.12
N ASN A 5 -4.89 31.75 14.00
CA ASN A 5 -4.95 30.28 13.96
C ASN A 5 -4.48 29.76 12.60
N ALA A 6 -3.21 29.96 12.26
CA ALA A 6 -2.60 29.26 11.14
C ALA A 6 -2.43 27.78 11.52
N ARG A 7 -3.26 26.89 10.96
CA ARG A 7 -3.11 25.44 11.13
C ARG A 7 -1.70 25.02 10.69
N LYS A 8 -0.90 24.55 11.64
CA LYS A 8 0.42 23.96 11.38
C LYS A 8 0.20 22.74 10.48
N LYS A 9 0.73 22.76 9.25
CA LYS A 9 0.82 21.56 8.39
C LYS A 9 1.76 20.58 9.11
N MET A 10 1.19 19.73 9.96
CA MET A 10 1.88 18.53 10.42
C MET A 10 2.05 17.65 9.18
N GLY A 11 3.24 17.68 8.58
CA GLY A 11 3.62 16.68 7.60
C GLY A 11 3.46 15.29 8.21
N ARG A 12 3.18 14.28 7.38
CA ARG A 12 3.13 12.90 7.83
C ARG A 12 4.49 12.57 8.50
N PRO A 13 4.52 11.92 9.67
CA PRO A 13 5.77 11.45 10.26
C PRO A 13 6.60 10.72 9.20
N ARG A 14 7.93 10.91 9.22
CA ARG A 14 8.83 10.21 8.31
C ARG A 14 8.70 8.71 8.60
N VAL A 15 8.00 8.01 7.71
CA VAL A 15 7.96 6.55 7.67
C VAL A 15 8.98 6.11 6.64
N ASP A 16 9.69 5.01 6.92
CA ASP A 16 10.64 4.41 5.97
C ASP A 16 9.87 3.55 4.94
N SER A 17 8.98 4.21 4.21
CA SER A 17 8.25 3.61 3.09
C SER A 17 7.84 4.68 2.09
N GLU A 18 7.89 4.32 0.82
CA GLU A 18 7.47 5.17 -0.29
C GLU A 18 6.19 4.63 -0.95
N GLU A 19 5.42 5.53 -1.55
CA GLU A 19 4.24 5.15 -2.33
C GLU A 19 4.68 4.57 -3.68
N VAL A 20 4.33 3.31 -3.94
CA VAL A 20 4.54 2.68 -5.25
C VAL A 20 3.35 2.98 -6.14
N ARG A 21 3.54 3.84 -7.14
CA ARG A 21 2.52 4.16 -8.15
C ARG A 21 2.64 3.23 -9.34
N SER A 22 1.67 2.34 -9.51
CA SER A 22 1.57 1.47 -10.68
C SER A 22 0.11 1.30 -11.12
N ARG A 23 -0.13 1.28 -12.42
CA ARG A 23 -1.46 1.01 -12.98
C ARG A 23 -1.62 -0.50 -13.14
N ILE A 24 -2.53 -1.06 -12.34
CA ILE A 24 -2.84 -2.50 -12.35
C ILE A 24 -4.17 -2.70 -13.10
N GLN A 25 -4.22 -3.71 -13.96
CA GLN A 25 -5.44 -4.06 -14.70
C GLN A 25 -6.52 -4.61 -13.76
N ARG A 26 -7.80 -4.40 -14.08
CA ARG A 26 -8.94 -4.83 -13.25
C ARG A 26 -8.91 -6.33 -12.91
N PRO A 27 -8.67 -7.26 -13.85
CA PRO A 27 -8.67 -8.69 -13.51
C PRO A 27 -7.64 -9.06 -12.44
N LEU A 28 -6.46 -8.42 -12.48
CA LEU A 28 -5.42 -8.64 -11.49
C LEU A 28 -5.79 -8.04 -10.13
N LEU A 29 -6.51 -6.92 -10.10
CA LEU A 29 -7.05 -6.37 -8.86
C LEU A 29 -8.09 -7.31 -8.24
N ASP A 30 -8.96 -7.90 -9.06
CA ASP A 30 -9.97 -8.85 -8.58
C ASP A 30 -9.32 -10.10 -7.98
N HIS A 31 -8.25 -10.62 -8.61
CA HIS A 31 -7.46 -11.72 -8.06
C HIS A 31 -6.75 -11.35 -6.75
N LEU A 32 -6.20 -10.14 -6.68
CA LEU A 32 -5.57 -9.62 -5.47
C LEU A 32 -6.56 -9.50 -4.31
N ASP A 33 -7.78 -9.04 -4.58
CA ASP A 33 -8.84 -8.90 -3.59
C ASP A 33 -9.32 -10.25 -3.08
N ALA A 34 -9.56 -11.21 -3.98
CA ALA A 34 -9.91 -12.58 -3.61
C ALA A 34 -8.83 -13.24 -2.75
N TRP A 35 -7.56 -13.02 -3.08
CA TRP A 35 -6.45 -13.52 -2.27
C TRP A 35 -6.42 -12.87 -0.89
N ALA A 36 -6.64 -11.55 -0.82
CA ALA A 36 -6.66 -10.80 0.43
C ALA A 36 -7.79 -11.29 1.36
N GLU A 37 -8.99 -11.51 0.82
CA GLU A 37 -10.15 -12.05 1.53
C GLU A 37 -9.88 -13.46 2.06
N ALA A 38 -9.38 -14.36 1.20
CA ALA A 38 -9.06 -15.74 1.59
C ALA A 38 -8.00 -15.82 2.71
N ASN A 39 -7.11 -14.83 2.80
CA ASN A 39 -6.07 -14.75 3.83
C ASN A 39 -6.45 -13.83 5.00
N SER A 40 -7.65 -13.24 5.01
CA SER A 40 -8.12 -12.30 6.03
C SER A 40 -7.14 -11.13 6.27
N VAL A 41 -6.56 -10.58 5.19
CA VAL A 41 -5.63 -9.44 5.26
C VAL A 41 -6.11 -8.26 4.41
N THR A 42 -5.57 -7.08 4.69
CA THR A 42 -5.82 -5.91 3.83
C THR A 42 -5.19 -6.07 2.45
N ARG A 43 -5.75 -5.40 1.43
CA ARG A 43 -5.14 -5.36 0.08
C ARG A 43 -3.67 -4.94 0.11
N ALA A 44 -3.31 -3.94 0.92
CA ALA A 44 -1.93 -3.47 1.04
C ALA A 44 -1.00 -4.56 1.61
N GLU A 45 -1.50 -5.35 2.56
CA GLU A 45 -0.76 -6.48 3.13
C GLU A 45 -0.64 -7.64 2.12
N ALA A 46 -1.70 -7.91 1.36
CA ALA A 46 -1.66 -8.87 0.26
C ALA A 46 -0.59 -8.50 -0.77
N ILE A 47 -0.52 -7.23 -1.19
CA ILE A 47 0.52 -6.74 -2.10
C ILE A 47 1.91 -7.00 -1.53
N ARG A 48 2.17 -6.64 -0.27
CA ARG A 48 3.47 -6.87 0.37
C ARG A 48 3.88 -8.34 0.37
N ARG A 49 2.96 -9.23 0.78
CA ARG A 49 3.21 -10.67 0.85
C ARG A 49 3.44 -11.29 -0.52
N LEU A 50 2.62 -10.94 -1.51
CA LEU A 50 2.73 -11.48 -2.87
C LEU A 50 4.01 -11.00 -3.57
N ILE A 51 4.39 -9.73 -3.39
CA ILE A 51 5.67 -9.22 -3.90
C ILE A 51 6.84 -9.95 -3.25
N ALA A 52 6.86 -10.09 -1.92
CA ALA A 52 7.93 -10.78 -1.21
C ALA A 52 8.09 -12.23 -1.71
N ARG A 53 6.98 -12.97 -1.82
CA ARG A 53 6.97 -14.35 -2.35
C ARG A 53 7.46 -14.42 -3.80
N GLY A 54 7.05 -13.48 -4.65
CA GLY A 54 7.50 -13.42 -6.04
C GLY A 54 9.01 -13.18 -6.16
N LEU A 55 9.57 -12.31 -5.31
CA LEU A 55 11.00 -12.02 -5.27
C LEU A 55 11.84 -13.15 -4.67
N GLU A 56 11.26 -14.01 -3.83
CA GLU A 56 11.93 -15.22 -3.35
C GLU A 56 12.05 -16.28 -4.46
N VAL A 57 11.02 -16.44 -5.28
CA VAL A 57 11.02 -17.38 -6.41
C VAL A 57 12.02 -16.99 -7.50
N ASP A 58 12.11 -15.69 -7.83
CA ASP A 58 13.02 -15.18 -8.87
C ASP A 58 14.51 -15.21 -8.46
N LYS A 59 14.79 -15.32 -7.16
CA LYS A 59 16.15 -15.45 -6.61
C LYS A 59 16.68 -16.88 -6.61
N GLY A 60 15.82 -17.87 -6.88
CA GLY A 60 16.17 -19.30 -6.97
C GLY A 60 16.48 -19.71 -8.39
#